data_AF-A0A285Z2E7-F1
#
_entry.id   AF-A0A285Z2E7-F1
#
_cell.length_a   1.000
_cell.length_b   1.000
_cell.length_c   1.000
_cell.angle_alpha   90.00
_cell.angle_beta   90.00
_cell.angle_gamma   90.00
#
_symmetry.space_group_name_H-M   'P 1'
#
loop_
_entity.id
_entity.type
_entity.pdbx_description
1 polymer ?
#
loop_
_entity_poly.entity_id
_entity_poly.type
_entity_poly.pdbx_seq_one_letter_code
_entity_poly.pdbx_strand_id
1 'polypeptide(L)'
;MSNESQVADPQPDPQVTILVKNNGPLLVTGPFRLTDADGNEYELVAGKKYNLCRCGGSTNKPFCDGTHSKIGFAAAERAVREAEGGAS
;
A
#
# COMPACT_ATOMS: atom_id res chain seq x y z
N MET A 1 8.73 -17.21 -46.00
CA MET A 1 8.33 -18.22 -44.99
C MET A 1 9.43 -18.15 -43.93
N SER A 2 9.28 -17.66 -42.71
CA SER A 2 8.12 -17.35 -41.88
C SER A 2 8.66 -16.42 -40.77
N ASN A 3 7.98 -15.30 -40.47
CA ASN A 3 8.38 -14.44 -39.36
C ASN A 3 7.68 -14.97 -38.12
N GLU A 4 8.40 -15.70 -37.27
CA GLU A 4 7.87 -16.23 -36.00
C GLU A 4 7.62 -15.07 -35.04
N SER A 5 6.35 -14.72 -34.90
CA SER A 5 5.82 -13.82 -33.89
C SER A 5 6.13 -14.39 -32.50
N GLN A 6 7.13 -13.82 -31.84
CA GLN A 6 7.35 -13.99 -30.41
C GLN A 6 6.19 -13.30 -29.68
N VAL A 7 5.18 -14.08 -29.29
CA VAL A 7 4.19 -13.67 -28.30
C VAL A 7 4.91 -13.56 -26.96
N ALA A 8 5.18 -12.32 -26.53
CA ALA A 8 5.73 -12.06 -25.21
C ALA A 8 4.74 -12.57 -24.15
N ASP A 9 5.22 -13.40 -23.23
CA ASP A 9 4.46 -13.86 -22.07
C ASP A 9 3.80 -12.66 -21.37
N PRO A 10 2.50 -12.72 -21.05
CA PRO A 10 1.83 -11.65 -20.30
C PRO A 10 2.53 -11.49 -18.96
N GLN A 11 3.27 -10.40 -18.81
CA GLN A 11 3.89 -10.05 -17.53
C GLN A 11 2.75 -9.83 -16.52
N PRO A 12 2.83 -10.41 -15.32
CA PRO A 12 1.76 -10.27 -14.33
C PRO A 12 1.50 -8.78 -14.08
N ASP A 13 0.23 -8.39 -14.04
CA ASP A 13 -0.17 -7.02 -13.75
C ASP A 13 0.58 -6.52 -12.52
N PRO A 14 1.15 -5.30 -12.59
CA PRO A 14 1.99 -4.81 -11.51
C PRO A 14 1.15 -4.63 -10.24
N GLN A 15 1.43 -5.46 -9.24
CA GLN A 15 0.63 -5.56 -8.02
C GLN A 15 0.88 -4.38 -7.06
N VAL A 16 -0.19 -3.93 -6.41
CA VAL A 16 -0.12 -2.96 -5.31
C VAL A 16 -0.10 -3.70 -3.99
N THR A 17 0.88 -3.37 -3.14
CA THR A 17 1.00 -3.90 -1.78
C THR A 17 0.81 -2.78 -0.77
N ILE A 18 -0.10 -2.99 0.18
CA ILE A 18 -0.31 -2.10 1.33
C ILE A 18 0.11 -2.85 2.60
N LEU A 19 1.28 -2.49 3.14
CA LEU A 19 1.78 -3.06 4.39
C LEU A 19 1.29 -2.24 5.60
N VAL A 20 0.56 -2.88 6.50
CA VAL A 20 0.15 -2.29 7.78
C VAL A 20 1.30 -2.39 8.79
N LYS A 21 2.03 -1.29 9.04
CA LYS A 21 3.11 -1.31 10.04
C LYS A 21 2.54 -1.28 11.46
N ASN A 22 3.09 -2.10 12.34
CA ASN A 22 2.81 -2.04 13.79
C ASN A 22 2.98 -0.62 14.30
N ASN A 23 1.97 -0.11 15.00
CA ASN A 23 1.99 1.20 15.65
C ASN A 23 2.36 2.34 14.68
N GLY A 24 2.14 2.14 13.38
CA GLY A 24 2.72 2.98 12.34
C GLY A 24 1.84 3.12 11.09
N PRO A 25 2.39 3.73 10.03
CA PRO A 25 1.66 4.06 8.82
C PRO A 25 1.31 2.84 7.96
N LEU A 26 0.50 3.08 6.93
CA LEU A 26 0.32 2.16 5.82
C LEU A 26 1.43 2.43 4.79
N LEU A 27 2.27 1.43 4.51
CA LEU A 27 3.29 1.53 3.47
C LEU A 27 2.72 1.00 2.15
N VAL A 28 2.51 1.89 1.20
CA VAL A 28 2.00 1.56 -0.14
C VAL A 28 3.16 1.43 -1.12
N THR A 29 3.19 0.34 -1.88
CA THR A 29 4.19 0.02 -2.90
C THR A 29 3.50 -0.52 -4.15
N GLY A 30 4.02 -0.21 -5.34
CA GLY A 30 3.46 -0.62 -6.62
C GLY A 30 2.85 0.56 -7.39
N PRO A 31 2.18 0.31 -8.52
CA PRO A 31 1.49 1.35 -9.27
C PRO A 31 0.12 1.63 -8.67
N PHE A 32 0.00 2.74 -7.97
CA PHE A 32 -1.26 3.19 -7.40
C PHE A 32 -1.49 4.66 -7.71
N ARG A 33 -2.77 5.06 -7.70
CA ARG A 33 -3.18 6.46 -7.70
C ARG A 33 -3.68 6.81 -6.30
N LEU A 34 -3.44 8.04 -5.89
CA LEU A 34 -3.98 8.59 -4.66
C LEU A 34 -4.83 9.80 -5.04
N THR A 35 -6.09 9.79 -4.66
CA THR A 35 -7.05 10.86 -4.93
C THR A 35 -7.61 11.42 -3.63
N ASP A 36 -8.06 12.67 -3.64
CA ASP A 36 -8.89 13.22 -2.58
C ASP A 36 -10.39 12.90 -2.80
N ALA A 37 -11.24 13.49 -1.95
CA ALA A 37 -12.69 13.28 -2.00
C ALA A 37 -13.37 13.97 -3.22
N ASP A 38 -12.73 14.98 -3.79
CA ASP A 38 -13.20 15.71 -4.96
C ASP A 38 -12.69 15.09 -6.28
N GLY A 39 -11.81 14.07 -6.17
CA GLY A 39 -11.23 13.35 -7.30
C GLY A 39 -9.91 13.93 -7.80
N ASN A 40 -9.31 14.91 -7.11
CA ASN A 40 -8.00 15.43 -7.50
C ASN A 40 -6.90 14.42 -7.17
N GLU A 41 -5.96 14.24 -8.09
CA GLU A 41 -4.83 13.33 -7.91
C GLU A 41 -3.64 14.00 -7.22
N TYR A 42 -3.01 13.28 -6.31
CA TYR A 42 -1.73 13.70 -5.72
C TYR A 42 -0.59 13.44 -6.69
N GLU A 43 0.39 14.35 -6.76
CA GLU A 43 1.60 14.15 -7.54
C GLU A 43 2.51 13.09 -6.89
N LEU A 44 2.49 11.88 -7.45
CA LEU A 44 3.31 10.77 -6.98
C LEU A 44 4.40 10.42 -8.01
N VAL A 45 5.58 10.08 -7.51
CA VAL A 45 6.70 9.60 -8.31
C VAL A 45 6.53 8.09 -8.51
N ALA A 46 6.44 7.66 -9.76
CA ALA A 46 6.29 6.25 -10.11
C ALA A 46 7.44 5.41 -9.50
N GLY A 47 7.10 4.24 -8.96
CA GLY A 47 8.05 3.33 -8.31
C GLY A 47 8.49 3.74 -6.90
N LYS A 48 8.10 4.93 -6.40
CA LYS A 48 8.38 5.34 -5.03
C LYS A 48 7.38 4.71 -4.06
N LYS A 49 7.85 4.35 -2.87
CA LYS A 49 7.01 3.90 -1.76
C LYS A 49 6.51 5.09 -0.95
N TYR A 50 5.25 5.02 -0.52
CA TYR A 50 4.62 6.09 0.26
C TYR A 50 4.11 5.56 1.60
N ASN A 51 4.31 6.34 2.66
CA ASN A 51 3.78 6.04 3.99
C ASN A 51 2.56 6.92 4.22
N LEU A 52 1.36 6.32 4.29
CA LEU A 52 0.12 7.03 4.56
C LEU A 52 -0.19 7.03 6.05
N CYS A 53 -0.67 8.16 6.55
CA CYS A 53 -1.01 8.35 7.95
C CYS A 53 -2.17 7.42 8.33
N ARG A 54 -1.95 6.64 9.39
CA ARG A 54 -2.98 5.79 10.01
C ARG A 54 -3.38 6.26 11.42
N CYS A 55 -2.53 7.08 12.05
CA CYS A 55 -2.72 7.49 13.45
C CYS A 55 -3.56 8.76 13.64
N GLY A 56 -3.93 9.47 12.54
CA GLY A 56 -4.66 10.74 12.61
C GLY A 56 -3.82 11.97 13.03
N GLY A 57 -2.62 11.76 13.61
CA GLY A 57 -1.81 12.85 14.19
C GLY A 57 -0.94 13.65 13.22
N SER A 58 -0.75 13.20 11.97
CA SER A 58 0.17 13.88 11.05
C SER A 58 -0.29 15.31 10.71
N THR A 59 0.64 16.25 10.58
CA THR A 59 0.37 17.60 10.03
C THR A 59 0.50 17.65 8.51
N ASN A 60 1.05 16.60 7.88
CA ASN A 60 1.24 16.47 6.43
C ASN A 60 0.32 15.40 5.82
N LYS A 61 -0.96 15.38 6.22
CA LYS A 61 -1.93 14.41 5.71
C LYS A 61 -2.09 14.53 4.19
N PRO A 62 -2.31 13.42 3.47
CA PRO A 62 -2.54 12.05 3.94
C PRO A 62 -1.25 11.27 4.28
N PHE A 63 -0.08 11.89 4.18
CA PHE A 63 1.21 11.23 4.41
C PHE A 63 1.55 11.14 5.90
N CYS A 64 2.45 10.23 6.23
CA CYS A 64 2.99 10.08 7.58
C CYS A 64 4.27 10.91 7.75
N ASP A 65 4.32 11.71 8.82
CA ASP A 65 5.47 12.55 9.22
C ASP A 65 6.19 12.04 10.49
N GLY A 66 5.81 10.87 10.99
CA GLY A 66 6.39 10.28 12.21
C GLY A 66 5.65 10.64 13.51
N THR A 67 4.58 11.43 13.47
CA THR A 67 3.81 11.81 14.68
C THR A 67 3.26 10.61 15.44
N HIS A 68 2.99 9.48 14.78
CA HIS A 68 2.52 8.24 15.41
C HIS A 68 3.40 7.79 16.59
N SER A 69 4.72 7.92 16.48
CA SER A 69 5.65 7.56 17.56
C SER A 69 5.58 8.52 18.74
N LYS A 70 5.28 9.80 18.49
CA LYS A 70 5.22 10.85 19.52
C LYS A 70 3.95 10.77 20.35
N ILE A 71 2.83 10.39 19.73
CA ILE A 71 1.52 10.31 20.38
C ILE A 71 1.21 8.92 20.96
N GLY A 72 2.15 7.97 20.87
CA GLY A 72 1.97 6.62 21.40
C GLY A 72 0.88 5.83 20.67
N PHE A 73 0.73 6.00 19.35
CA PHE A 73 -0.27 5.29 18.58
C PHE A 73 -0.09 3.77 18.70
N ALA A 74 -1.07 3.09 19.29
CA ALA A 74 -1.04 1.64 19.50
C ALA A 74 -2.02 0.95 18.55
N ALA A 75 -1.49 0.25 17.55
CA ALA A 75 -2.28 -0.55 16.63
C ALA A 75 -1.42 -1.64 15.98
N ALA A 76 -1.60 -2.87 16.45
CA ALA A 76 -0.86 -4.06 16.01
C ALA A 76 -1.78 -5.17 15.49
N GLU A 77 -2.90 -4.79 14.87
CA GLU A 77 -3.84 -5.73 14.25
C GLU A 77 -3.12 -6.64 13.23
N ARG A 78 -3.59 -7.88 13.11
CA ARG A 78 -3.05 -8.88 12.19
C ARG A 78 -4.18 -9.36 11.28
N ALA A 79 -3.86 -9.59 10.01
CA ALA A 79 -4.75 -10.36 9.16
C ALA A 79 -4.92 -11.77 9.76
N VAL A 80 -6.16 -12.25 9.82
CA VAL A 80 -6.44 -13.64 10.20
C VAL A 80 -5.84 -14.52 9.10
N ARG A 81 -4.91 -15.40 9.46
CA ARG A 81 -4.55 -16.51 8.57
C ARG A 81 -5.73 -17.46 8.58
N GLU A 82 -6.31 -17.76 7.43
CA GLU A 82 -7.15 -18.95 7.32
C GLU A 82 -6.29 -20.13 7.76
N ALA A 83 -6.64 -20.73 8.91
CA ALA A 83 -6.04 -21.97 9.31
C ALA A 83 -6.54 -23.03 8.33
N GLU A 84 -5.64 -23.70 7.62
CA GLU A 84 -6.00 -24.90 6.88
C GLU A 84 -6.66 -25.89 7.84
N GLY A 85 -7.97 -26.12 7.66
CA GLY A 85 -8.71 -27.25 8.21
C GLY A 85 -8.87 -27.32 9.73
N GLY A 86 -10.08 -26.99 10.21
CA GLY A 86 -10.51 -27.27 11.58
C GLY A 86 -12.01 -27.53 11.65
N ALA A 87 -12.46 -28.57 10.97
CA ALA A 87 -13.75 -29.17 11.26
C ALA A 87 -13.74 -29.70 12.70
N SER A 88 -14.73 -29.34 13.49
CA SER A 88 -15.20 -30.07 14.68
C SER A 88 -16.68 -29.82 14.81
#